data_AF-A0A945N0R3-F1
#
_entry.id   AF-A0A945N0R3-F1
#
_cell.length_a   1.000
_cell.length_b   1.000
_cell.length_c   1.000
_cell.angle_alpha   90.00
_cell.angle_beta   90.00
_cell.angle_gamma   90.00
#
_symmetry.space_group_name_H-M   'P 1'
#
loop_
_entity.id
_entity.type
_entity.pdbx_description
1 polymer ?
#
loop_
_entity_poly.entity_id
_entity_poly.type
_entity_poly.pdbx_seq_one_letter_code
_entity_poly.pdbx_strand_id
1 'polypeptide(L)'
;MRGKLITANRLKDGEVVYLTAGGSWSGNLSDARFLADETLQDRLLRIAEQDVAGQIVIGPYLMDAKTENASVQPVSQRERIRANGPTVRASFQQPAGQE
;
A
#
# COMPACT_ATOMS: atom_id res chain seq x y z
N MET A 1 2.44 -8.69 -16.77
CA MET A 1 0.96 -8.52 -16.83
C MET A 1 0.58 -7.23 -16.10
N ARG A 2 -0.47 -6.52 -16.53
CA ARG A 2 -1.00 -5.33 -15.84
C ARG A 2 -2.21 -5.71 -15.00
N GLY A 3 -2.34 -5.12 -13.83
CA GLY A 3 -3.42 -5.34 -12.90
C GLY A 3 -3.38 -4.30 -11.80
N LYS A 4 -4.14 -4.53 -10.74
CA LYS A 4 -4.21 -3.61 -9.61
C LYS A 4 -3.91 -4.31 -8.30
N LEU A 5 -3.59 -3.51 -7.30
CA LEU A 5 -3.39 -3.89 -5.90
C LEU A 5 -4.28 -2.99 -5.06
N ILE A 6 -4.60 -3.40 -3.84
CA ILE A 6 -5.20 -2.50 -2.87
C ILE A 6 -4.10 -2.01 -1.94
N THR A 7 -3.98 -0.69 -1.84
CA THR A 7 -3.05 -0.03 -0.92
C THR A 7 -3.81 0.93 0.00
N ALA A 8 -3.29 1.11 1.20
CA ALA A 8 -3.85 2.00 2.21
C ALA A 8 -2.71 2.51 3.13
N ASN A 9 -3.03 3.43 4.04
CA ASN A 9 -2.14 3.76 5.14
C ASN A 9 -2.63 3.08 6.42
N ARG A 10 -1.74 2.41 7.14
CA ARG A 10 -2.06 1.81 8.43
C ARG A 10 -2.23 2.89 9.47
N LEU A 11 -3.33 2.85 10.23
CA LEU A 11 -3.65 3.95 11.15
C LEU A 11 -2.66 4.02 12.32
N LYS A 12 -2.12 2.87 12.75
CA LYS A 12 -1.27 2.79 13.96
C LYS A 12 0.06 3.54 13.85
N ASP A 13 0.63 3.66 12.64
CA ASP A 13 1.97 4.23 12.42
C ASP A 13 2.12 4.99 11.09
N GLY A 14 1.06 5.05 10.27
CA GLY A 14 1.06 5.76 9.00
C GLY A 14 1.77 5.03 7.85
N GLU A 15 2.28 3.81 8.06
CA GLU A 15 2.98 3.04 7.02
C GLU A 15 2.06 2.71 5.85
N VAL A 16 2.62 2.74 4.64
CA VAL A 16 1.92 2.27 3.44
C VAL A 16 1.83 0.75 3.49
N VAL A 17 0.62 0.23 3.46
CA VAL A 17 0.34 -1.19 3.49
C VAL A 17 -0.43 -1.64 2.25
N TYR A 18 -0.35 -2.93 1.98
CA TYR A 18 -0.94 -3.60 0.83
C TYR A 18 -1.78 -4.79 1.31
N LEU A 19 -2.94 -4.99 0.68
CA LEU A 19 -3.80 -6.11 1.00
C LEU A 19 -3.21 -7.40 0.44
N THR A 20 -2.98 -8.37 1.31
CA THR A 20 -2.41 -9.68 0.97
C THR A 20 -3.47 -10.67 0.48
N ALA A 21 -3.04 -11.80 -0.10
CA ALA A 21 -3.96 -12.86 -0.53
C ALA A 21 -4.79 -13.44 0.62
N GLY A 22 -4.25 -13.43 1.84
CA GLY A 22 -4.91 -13.88 3.07
C GLY A 22 -5.86 -12.85 3.70
N GLY A 23 -6.03 -11.66 3.10
CA GLY A 23 -6.92 -10.62 3.63
C GLY A 23 -6.32 -9.82 4.81
N SER A 24 -5.04 -10.00 5.10
CA SER A 24 -4.30 -9.17 6.05
C SER A 24 -3.54 -8.05 5.34
N TRP A 25 -3.06 -7.06 6.10
CA TRP A 25 -2.26 -5.93 5.58
C TRP A 25 -0.77 -6.16 5.80
N SER A 26 0.04 -6.07 4.74
CA SER A 26 1.51 -6.15 4.80
C SER A 26 2.15 -4.84 4.35
N GLY A 27 3.26 -4.44 4.98
CA GLY A 27 4.09 -3.33 4.50
C GLY A 27 4.92 -3.69 3.26
N ASN A 28 5.05 -4.99 2.95
CA ASN A 28 5.83 -5.43 1.80
C ASN A 28 4.95 -5.52 0.55
N LEU A 29 5.37 -4.84 -0.51
CA LEU A 29 4.68 -4.88 -1.80
C LEU A 29 4.64 -6.30 -2.41
N SER A 30 5.64 -7.14 -2.13
CA SER A 30 5.71 -8.52 -2.64
C SER A 30 4.62 -9.44 -2.06
N ASP A 31 4.09 -9.13 -0.88
CA ASP A 31 2.98 -9.89 -0.27
C ASP A 31 1.61 -9.45 -0.83
N ALA A 32 1.58 -8.36 -1.59
CA ALA A 32 0.36 -7.77 -2.10
C ALA A 32 -0.36 -8.72 -3.07
N ARG A 33 -1.68 -8.81 -2.93
CA ARG A 33 -2.51 -9.57 -3.84
C ARG A 33 -2.63 -8.85 -5.18
N PHE A 34 -2.12 -9.46 -6.24
CA PHE A 34 -2.31 -8.98 -7.61
C PHE A 34 -3.73 -9.28 -8.11
N LEU A 35 -4.44 -8.26 -8.55
CA LEU A 35 -5.82 -8.33 -9.01
C LEU A 35 -5.89 -8.01 -10.50
N ALA A 36 -6.14 -9.03 -11.32
CA ALA A 36 -6.37 -8.85 -12.76
C ALA A 36 -7.87 -8.71 -13.09
N ASP A 37 -8.74 -9.30 -12.27
CA ASP A 37 -10.19 -9.31 -12.47
C ASP A 37 -10.86 -8.09 -11.81
N GLU A 38 -11.72 -7.38 -12.54
CA GLU A 38 -12.38 -6.15 -12.06
C GLU A 38 -13.45 -6.43 -10.98
N THR A 39 -14.13 -7.57 -11.06
CA THR A 39 -15.14 -7.95 -10.05
C THR A 39 -14.47 -8.23 -8.71
N LEU A 40 -13.31 -8.89 -8.73
CA LEU A 40 -12.51 -9.14 -7.55
C LEU A 40 -11.95 -7.84 -6.95
N GLN A 41 -11.64 -6.85 -7.78
CA GLN A 41 -11.17 -5.53 -7.34
C GLN A 41 -12.22 -4.80 -6.50
N ASP A 42 -13.46 -4.65 -7.00
CA ASP A 42 -14.54 -3.99 -6.24
C ASP A 42 -14.84 -4.72 -4.93
N ARG A 43 -14.93 -6.05 -4.99
CA ARG A 43 -15.23 -6.86 -3.80
C ARG A 43 -14.18 -6.69 -2.70
N LEU A 44 -12.90 -6.77 -3.06
CA LEU A 44 -11.83 -6.64 -2.07
C LEU A 44 -11.68 -5.19 -1.59
N LEU A 45 -11.97 -4.21 -2.44
CA LEU A 45 -11.99 -2.81 -2.01
C LEU A 45 -13.06 -2.58 -0.94
N ARG A 46 -14.28 -3.08 -1.13
CA ARG A 46 -15.34 -3.02 -0.10
C ARG A 46 -14.95 -3.72 1.20
N ILE A 47 -14.24 -4.84 1.12
CA ILE A 47 -13.71 -5.52 2.32
C ILE A 47 -12.67 -4.62 3.01
N ALA A 48 -11.75 -4.03 2.25
CA ALA A 48 -10.78 -3.08 2.80
C ALA A 48 -11.43 -1.83 3.42
N GLU A 49 -12.60 -1.40 2.93
CA GLU A 49 -13.38 -0.32 3.56
C GLU A 49 -13.92 -0.72 4.94
N GLN A 50 -14.19 -2.01 5.19
CA GLN A 50 -14.58 -2.47 6.53
C GLN A 50 -13.42 -2.32 7.54
N ASP A 51 -12.17 -2.49 7.08
CA ASP A 51 -10.99 -2.26 7.89
C ASP A 51 -10.77 -0.78 8.24
N VAL A 52 -11.37 0.14 7.48
CA VAL A 52 -11.43 1.57 7.85
C VAL A 52 -12.37 1.79 9.03
N ALA A 53 -13.55 1.16 9.01
CA ALA A 53 -14.48 1.21 10.12
C ALA A 53 -13.88 0.56 11.39
N GLY A 54 -13.05 -0.47 11.21
CA GLY A 54 -12.25 -1.10 12.27
C GLY A 54 -11.02 -0.30 12.71
N GLN A 55 -10.78 0.89 12.15
CA GLN A 55 -9.63 1.75 12.47
C GLN A 55 -8.26 1.08 12.24
N ILE A 56 -8.18 0.12 11.33
CA ILE A 56 -6.93 -0.59 11.00
C ILE A 56 -6.15 0.21 9.96
N VAL A 57 -6.85 0.70 8.92
CA VAL A 57 -6.27 1.46 7.81
C VAL A 57 -7.12 2.68 7.47
N ILE A 58 -6.57 3.58 6.66
CA ILE A 58 -7.27 4.73 6.10
C ILE A 58 -7.03 4.84 4.59
N GLY A 59 -8.06 5.30 3.89
CA GLY A 59 -8.03 5.56 2.45
C GLY A 59 -7.55 4.37 1.60
N PRO A 60 -8.14 3.17 1.73
CA PRO A 60 -7.84 2.08 0.81
C PRO A 60 -8.27 2.45 -0.62
N TYR A 61 -7.41 2.19 -1.60
CA TYR A 61 -7.73 2.40 -3.02
C TYR A 61 -7.02 1.40 -3.92
N LEU A 62 -7.54 1.27 -5.14
CA LEU A 62 -6.94 0.45 -6.19
C LEU A 62 -5.79 1.18 -6.87
N MET A 63 -4.63 0.54 -6.85
CA MET A 63 -3.37 1.04 -7.37
C MET A 63 -2.93 0.21 -8.57
N ASP A 64 -2.55 0.86 -9.66
CA ASP A 64 -2.05 0.16 -10.85
C ASP A 64 -0.65 -0.42 -10.64
N ALA A 65 -0.53 -1.72 -10.90
CA ALA A 65 0.70 -2.47 -10.75
C ALA A 65 1.01 -3.34 -11.97
N LYS A 66 2.30 -3.61 -12.15
CA LYS A 66 2.79 -4.58 -13.12
C LYS A 66 3.49 -5.70 -12.37
N THR A 67 3.19 -6.91 -12.79
CA THR A 67 4.01 -8.09 -12.44
C THR A 67 5.01 -8.33 -13.56
N GLU A 68 6.29 -8.30 -13.22
CA GLU A 68 7.43 -8.64 -14.08
C GLU A 68 8.40 -9.54 -13.30
N ASN A 69 8.78 -10.69 -13.85
CA ASN A 69 9.70 -11.65 -13.22
C ASN A 69 9.33 -12.03 -11.77
N ALA A 70 8.05 -12.30 -11.52
CA ALA A 70 7.47 -12.60 -10.19
C ALA A 70 7.59 -11.47 -9.14
N SER A 71 8.04 -10.28 -9.54
CA SER A 71 8.05 -9.08 -8.69
C SER A 71 6.92 -8.13 -9.08
N VAL A 72 6.20 -7.66 -8.07
CA VAL A 72 5.14 -6.65 -8.23
C VAL A 72 5.77 -5.25 -8.16
N GLN A 73 5.53 -4.43 -9.17
CA GLN A 73 6.08 -3.08 -9.30
C GLN A 73 4.94 -2.05 -9.48
N PRO A 74 4.98 -0.89 -8.80
CA PRO A 74 4.07 0.22 -9.04
C PRO A 74 4.21 0.73 -10.48
N VAL A 75 3.10 1.00 -11.16
CA VAL A 75 3.16 1.62 -12.50
C VAL A 75 3.46 3.12 -12.41
N SER A 76 2.95 3.78 -11.38
CA SER A 76 3.03 5.23 -11.22
C SER A 76 4.23 5.64 -10.36
N GLN A 77 4.90 6.70 -10.80
CA GLN A 77 6.08 7.25 -10.13
C GLN A 77 5.75 7.76 -8.72
N ARG A 78 4.52 8.24 -8.50
CA ARG A 78 4.02 8.67 -7.19
C ARG A 78 3.95 7.51 -6.21
N GLU A 79 3.44 6.36 -6.63
CA GLU A 79 3.38 5.17 -5.77
C GLU A 79 4.76 4.53 -5.56
N ARG A 80 5.69 4.67 -6.50
CA ARG A 80 7.11 4.30 -6.26
C ARG A 80 7.70 5.10 -5.10
N ILE A 81 7.46 6.41 -5.06
CA ILE A 81 7.90 7.26 -3.93
C ILE A 81 7.19 6.82 -2.65
N ARG A 82 5.87 6.60 -2.70
CA ARG A 82 5.08 6.18 -1.53
C ARG A 82 5.55 4.84 -0.94
N ALA A 83 5.88 3.87 -1.78
CA ALA A 83 6.38 2.55 -1.37
C ALA A 83 7.78 2.60 -0.76
N ASN A 84 8.62 3.54 -1.19
CA ASN A 84 9.99 3.69 -0.68
C ASN A 84 10.10 4.66 0.51
N GLY A 85 8.98 5.23 0.95
CA GLY A 85 8.99 6.29 1.96
C GLY A 85 9.53 7.62 1.40
N PRO A 86 9.67 8.66 2.24
CA PRO A 86 10.12 9.97 1.79
C PRO A 86 11.48 9.88 1.09
N THR A 87 11.57 10.41 -0.14
CA THR A 87 12.85 10.57 -0.86
C THR A 87 13.76 11.62 -0.21
N VAL A 88 13.25 12.37 0.77
CA VAL A 88 14.08 13.12 1.71
C VAL A 88 14.81 12.09 2.57
N ARG A 89 16.11 11.97 2.27
CA ARG A 89 17.14 11.31 3.07
C ARG A 89 16.78 11.37 4.57
N ALA A 90 16.76 10.23 5.27
CA ALA A 90 16.51 10.09 6.71
C ALA A 90 17.48 10.89 7.62
N SER A 91 18.29 11.80 7.07
CA SER A 91 19.22 12.68 7.75
C SER A 91 18.60 14.02 8.23
N PHE A 92 17.26 14.15 8.22
CA PHE A 92 16.56 15.23 8.93
C PHE A 92 15.77 14.69 10.13
N GLN A 93 16.39 13.85 10.95
CA GLN A 93 16.08 13.86 12.38
C GLN A 93 16.83 15.04 12.97
N GLN A 94 16.22 16.23 12.91
CA GLN A 94 16.69 17.33 13.74
C GLN A 94 16.37 16.92 15.18
N PRO A 95 17.36 16.75 16.08
CA PRO A 95 17.05 16.46 17.47
C PRO A 95 16.22 17.63 17.99
N ALA A 96 15.02 17.30 18.47
CA ALA A 96 14.19 18.24 19.19
C ALA A 96 14.96 18.69 20.43
N GLY A 97 15.21 19.99 20.51
CA GLY A 97 15.62 20.69 21.73
C GLY A 97 17.09 20.56 22.11
N GLN A 98 17.83 21.67 22.00
CA GLN A 98 18.68 22.15 23.09
C GLN A 98 18.52 23.68 23.16
N GLU A 99 17.91 24.10 24.27
CA GLU A 99 18.05 25.35 25.06
C GLU A 99 18.03 26.72 24.37
#